data_AF-A0A1H9AKF2-F1
#
_entry.id   AF-A0A1H9AKF2-F1
#
_cell.length_a   1.000
_cell.length_b   1.000
_cell.length_c   1.000
_cell.angle_alpha   90.00
_cell.angle_beta   90.00
_cell.angle_gamma   90.00
#
_symmetry.space_group_name_H-M   'P 1'
#
loop_
_entity.id
_entity.type
_entity.pdbx_description
1 polymer ?
#
loop_
_entity_poly.entity_id
_entity_poly.type
_entity_poly.pdbx_seq_one_letter_code
_entity_poly.pdbx_strand_id
1 'polypeptide(L)' 'MEAEVIDFRRHDTTAKNLTHPAQQAYRVKKAALIKAGVSQDEADTALNAFFWQCFEDDDEDEGDETPTA' A
#
# COMPACT_ATOMS: atom_id res chain seq x y z
N MET A 1 1.25 -14.58 27.13
CA MET A 1 1.96 -13.75 26.13
C MET A 1 0.90 -12.88 25.52
N GLU A 2 0.84 -11.60 25.91
CA GLU A 2 0.01 -10.63 25.18
C GLU A 2 0.63 -10.52 23.79
N ALA A 3 -0.10 -10.93 22.75
CA ALA A 3 0.31 -10.65 21.39
C ALA A 3 0.26 -9.13 21.24
N GLU A 4 1.41 -8.49 21.01
CA GLU A 4 1.44 -7.10 20.60
C GLU A 4 0.55 -6.95 19.36
N VAL A 5 -0.59 -6.29 19.54
CA VAL A 5 -1.53 -6.05 18.45
C VAL A 5 -0.95 -4.94 17.60
N ILE A 6 -0.46 -5.28 16.41
CA ILE A 6 0.08 -4.33 15.44
C ILE A 6 -1.03 -3.31 15.07
N ASP A 7 -0.77 -2.01 15.27
CA ASP A 7 -1.73 -0.96 14.91
C ASP A 7 -1.54 -0.50 13.46
N PHE A 8 -2.54 -0.77 12.62
CA PHE A 8 -2.53 -0.40 11.21
C PHE A 8 -3.43 0.81 10.88
N ARG A 9 -3.93 1.57 11.88
CA ARG A 9 -4.90 2.65 11.61
C ARG A 9 -4.31 3.77 10.77
N ARG A 10 -3.02 4.07 10.98
CA ARG A 10 -2.28 5.04 10.17
C ARG A 10 -2.26 4.57 8.72
N HIS A 11 -1.83 3.34 8.47
CA HIS A 11 -1.80 2.72 7.14
C HIS A 11 -3.16 2.68 6.45
N ASP A 12 -4.25 2.35 7.16
CA ASP A 12 -5.61 2.42 6.61
C ASP A 12 -6.01 3.85 6.23
N THR A 13 -5.51 4.85 6.95
CA THR A 13 -5.77 6.26 6.63
C THR A 13 -4.95 6.68 5.42
N THR A 14 -3.67 6.30 5.35
CA THR A 14 -2.80 6.63 4.21
C THR A 14 -3.31 5.98 2.93
N ALA A 15 -3.68 4.70 2.98
CA ALA A 15 -4.18 3.95 1.84
C ALA A 15 -5.44 4.57 1.19
N LYS A 16 -6.26 5.34 1.93
CA LYS A 16 -7.42 6.05 1.36
C LYS A 16 -7.02 7.11 0.31
N ASN A 17 -5.77 7.55 0.30
CA ASN A 17 -5.26 8.49 -0.70
C ASN A 17 -4.82 7.78 -2.00
N LEU A 18 -4.77 6.45 -2.02
CA LEU A 18 -4.47 5.67 -3.23
C LEU A 18 -5.73 5.48 -4.09
N THR A 19 -5.54 5.18 -5.38
CA THR A 19 -6.63 4.75 -6.27
C THR A 19 -7.27 3.44 -5.79
N HIS A 20 -8.51 3.17 -6.21
CA HIS A 20 -9.22 1.92 -5.86
C HIS A 20 -8.42 0.61 -6.10
N PRO A 21 -7.73 0.42 -7.24
CA PRO A 21 -6.91 -0.78 -7.45
C PRO A 21 -5.71 -0.84 -6.49
N ALA A 22 -5.02 0.28 -6.27
CA ALA A 22 -3.90 0.36 -5.34
C ALA A 22 -4.33 0.12 -3.88
N GLN A 23 -5.51 0.63 -3.47
CA GLN A 23 -6.11 0.31 -2.17
C GLN A 23 -6.34 -1.18 -1.96
N GLN A 24 -6.76 -1.90 -2.99
CA GLN A 24 -6.99 -3.34 -2.91
C GLN A 24 -5.66 -4.09 -2.75
N ALA A 25 -4.65 -3.73 -3.54
CA ALA A 25 -3.31 -4.31 -3.44
C ALA A 25 -2.68 -4.05 -2.07
N TYR A 26 -2.86 -2.84 -1.53
CA TYR A 26 -2.39 -2.45 -0.21
C TYR A 26 -3.01 -3.30 0.91
N ARG A 27 -4.33 -3.54 0.85
CA ARG A 27 -5.04 -4.40 1.81
C ARG A 27 -4.53 -5.84 1.76
N VAL A 28 -4.25 -6.37 0.57
CA VAL A 28 -3.69 -7.72 0.40
C VAL A 28 -2.29 -7.80 1.02
N LYS A 29 -1.43 -6.81 0.76
CA LYS A 29 -0.08 -6.73 1.34
C LYS A 29 -0.13 -6.68 2.87
N LYS A 30 -1.00 -5.83 3.43
CA LYS A 30 -1.24 -5.74 4.87
C LYS A 30 -1.68 -7.07 5.48
N ALA A 31 -2.65 -7.76 4.86
CA ALA A 31 -3.09 -9.08 5.33
C ALA A 31 -1.97 -10.12 5.32
N ALA A 32 -1.07 -10.07 4.33
CA ALA A 32 0.10 -10.93 4.26
C ALA A 32 1.08 -10.68 5.42
N LEU A 33 1.32 -9.41 5.79
CA LEU A 33 2.19 -9.04 6.91
C LEU A 33 1.59 -9.48 8.25
N ILE A 34 0.28 -9.30 8.44
CA ILE A 34 -0.44 -9.80 9.62
C ILE A 34 -0.30 -11.32 9.74
N LYS A 35 -0.48 -12.05 8.64
CA LYS A 35 -0.35 -13.51 8.62
C LYS A 35 1.09 -13.98 8.86
N ALA A 36 2.07 -13.21 8.38
CA ALA A 36 3.48 -13.49 8.62
C ALA A 36 3.90 -13.27 10.08
N GLY A 37 3.10 -12.53 10.87
CA GLY A 37 3.41 -12.25 12.27
C GLY A 37 4.68 -11.41 12.45
N VAL A 38 4.96 -10.53 11.48
CA VAL A 38 6.12 -9.62 11.54
C VAL A 38 5.95 -8.58 12.65
N SER A 39 7.07 -7.96 13.04
CA SER A 39 7.06 -6.87 14.01
C SER A 39 6.35 -5.63 13.44
N GLN A 40 5.86 -4.74 14.31
CA GLN A 40 5.22 -3.50 13.87
C GLN A 40 6.14 -2.65 12.98
N ASP A 41 7.42 -2.51 13.34
CA ASP A 41 8.42 -1.73 12.57
C ASP A 41 8.65 -2.30 11.15
N GLU A 42 8.71 -3.63 11.03
CA GLU A 42 8.82 -4.30 9.75
C GLU A 42 7.56 -4.11 8.89
N ALA A 43 6.39 -4.22 9.53
CA ALA A 43 5.11 -4.00 8.86
C ALA A 43 4.98 -2.54 8.38
N ASP A 44 5.37 -1.58 9.23
CA ASP A 44 5.41 -0.15 8.92
C ASP A 44 6.31 0.13 7.72
N THR A 45 7.54 -0.38 7.74
CA THR A 45 8.52 -0.21 6.67
C THR A 45 8.01 -0.78 5.35
N ALA A 46 7.47 -2.01 5.38
CA ALA A 46 6.97 -2.69 4.18
C ALA A 46 5.73 -2.00 3.58
N LEU A 47 4.80 -1.55 4.42
CA LEU A 47 3.59 -0.87 3.97
C LEU A 47 3.87 0.55 3.48
N ASN A 48 4.82 1.26 4.08
CA ASN A 48 5.19 2.60 3.65
C ASN A 48 5.94 2.58 2.31
N ALA A 49 6.86 1.63 2.12
CA ALA A 49 7.50 1.41 0.82
C ALA A 49 6.48 1.05 -0.27
N PHE A 50 5.54 0.16 0.03
CA PHE A 50 4.48 -0.22 -0.90
C PHE A 50 3.54 0.95 -1.23
N PHE A 51 3.25 1.82 -0.24
CA PHE A 51 2.46 3.04 -0.45
C PHE A 51 3.10 3.96 -1.49
N TRP A 52 4.40 4.28 -1.35
CA TRP A 52 5.11 5.14 -2.29
C TRP A 52 5.22 4.53 -3.69
N GLN A 53 5.45 3.22 -3.76
CA GLN A 53 5.45 2.52 -5.04
C GLN A 53 4.11 2.66 -5.79
N CYS A 54 2.98 2.65 -5.07
CA CYS A 54 1.67 2.87 -5.68
C CYS A 54 1.43 4.31 -6.15
N PHE A 55 2.22 5.30 -5.72
CA PHE A 55 2.20 6.65 -6.28
C PHE A 55 3.08 6.77 -7.53
N GLU A 56 4.26 6.15 -7.51
CA GLU A 56 5.17 6.16 -8.67
C GLU A 56 4.58 5.41 -9.88
N ASP A 57 3.85 4.30 -9.66
CA ASP A 57 3.14 3.57 -10.73
C ASP A 57 1.92 4.34 -11.30
N ASP A 58 1.33 5.30 -10.56
CA ASP A 58 0.16 6.09 -10.98
C ASP A 58 0.57 7.32 -11.83
N ASP A 59 1.85 7.75 -11.75
CA ASP A 59 2.44 8.84 -12.55
C ASP A 59 2.95 8.35 -13.93
N GLU A 60 2.94 7.05 -14.20
CA GLU A 60 3.38 6.46 -15.49
C GLU A 60 2.25 6.27 -16.54
N ASP A 61 1.04 6.79 -16.31
CA ASP A 61 -0.07 6.76 -17.30
C ASP A 61 -0.56 8.17 -17.69
N GLU A 62 0.37 9.06 -18.09
CA GLU A 62 0.05 10.20 -18.98
C GLU A 62 0.60 9.88 -20.38
N GLY A 63 -0.01 8.89 -21.03
CA GLY A 63 0.38 8.38 -22.36
C GLY A 63 -0.77 8.40 -23.38
N ASP A 64 -1.67 9.39 -23.31
CA ASP A 64 -2.59 9.68 -24.42
C ASP A 64 -1.88 10.57 -25.45
N GLU A 65 -1.14 9.95 -26.36
CA GLU A 65 -0.83 10.56 -27.65
C GLU A 65 -1.17 9.60 -28.78
N THR A 66 -2.45 9.53 -29.13
CA THR A 66 -2.82 9.14 -30.50
C THR A 66 -2.91 10.41 -31.35
N PRO A 67 -1.90 10.75 -32.18
CA PRO A 67 -2.16 11.67 -33.28
C PRO A 67 -2.99 10.91 -34.32
N THR A 68 -4.27 11.24 -34.37
CA THR A 68 -5.10 10.99 -35.55
C THR A 68 -4.53 11.79 -36.72
N ALA A 69 -3.95 11.11 -37.71
CA ALA A 69 -3.74 11.61 -39.07
C ALA A 69 -3.41 10.46 -40.02
#